data_AF-A0A447RMT3-F1
#
_entry.id   AF-A0A447RMT3-F1
#
_cell.length_a   1.000
_cell.length_b   1.000
_cell.length_c   1.000
_cell.angle_alpha   90.00
_cell.angle_beta   90.00
_cell.angle_gamma   90.00
#
_symmetry.space_group_name_H-M   'P 1'
#
loop_
_entity.id
_entity.type
_entity.pdbx_description
1 polymer ?
#
loop_
_entity_poly.entity_id
_entity_poly.type
_entity_poly.pdbx_seq_one_letter_code
_entity_poly.pdbx_strand_id
1 'polypeptide(L)' 'MSAEEALQQAGGDVTLDIVDDLGHAIDDRSMQLAIERLRYTVPKHYFDEALSGSTPKGE' A
#
# COMPACT_ATOMS: atom_id res chain seq x y z
N MET A 1 -2.96 9.53 -21.16
CA MET A 1 -3.52 8.43 -20.38
C MET A 1 -2.62 8.25 -19.18
N SER A 2 -3.13 8.50 -17.99
CA SER A 2 -2.40 8.23 -16.74
C SER A 2 -2.28 6.71 -16.52
N ALA A 3 -1.37 6.29 -15.65
CA ALA A 3 -1.23 4.87 -15.31
C ALA A 3 -2.52 4.29 -14.68
N GLU A 4 -3.22 5.09 -13.87
CA GLU A 4 -4.50 4.70 -13.26
C GLU A 4 -5.58 4.48 -14.31
N GLU A 5 -5.77 5.40 -15.25
CA GLU A 5 -6.76 5.29 -16.32
C GLU A 5 -6.54 4.02 -17.16
N ALA A 6 -5.27 3.69 -17.43
CA ALA A 6 -4.92 2.48 -18.17
C ALA A 6 -5.29 1.21 -17.39
N LEU A 7 -5.05 1.18 -16.07
CA LEU A 7 -5.39 0.04 -15.21
C LEU A 7 -6.91 -0.12 -15.09
N GLN A 8 -7.66 0.97 -14.93
CA GLN A 8 -9.13 0.92 -14.87
C GLN A 8 -9.74 0.42 -16.18
N GLN A 9 -9.21 0.86 -17.34
CA GLN A 9 -9.67 0.36 -18.65
C GLN A 9 -9.41 -1.13 -18.85
N ALA A 10 -8.35 -1.66 -18.24
CA ALA A 10 -8.06 -3.10 -18.22
C ALA A 10 -8.94 -3.88 -17.23
N GLY A 11 -9.85 -3.22 -16.50
CA GLY A 11 -10.71 -3.82 -15.48
C GLY A 11 -10.03 -3.98 -14.12
N GLY A 12 -8.90 -3.30 -13.88
CA GLY A 12 -8.20 -3.31 -12.60
C GLY A 12 -8.92 -2.47 -11.55
N ASP A 13 -9.11 -3.05 -10.36
CA ASP A 13 -9.49 -2.32 -9.16
C ASP A 13 -8.24 -1.68 -8.55
N VAL A 14 -8.18 -0.35 -8.61
CA VAL A 14 -7.03 0.43 -8.19
C VAL A 14 -7.48 1.60 -7.35
N THR A 15 -6.63 2.01 -6.43
CA THR A 15 -6.73 3.35 -5.84
C THR A 15 -5.38 4.04 -6.00
N LEU A 16 -5.42 5.33 -6.27
CA LEU A 16 -4.24 6.16 -6.52
C LEU A 16 -4.11 7.19 -5.40
N ASP A 17 -2.95 7.22 -4.76
CA ASP A 17 -2.58 8.28 -3.82
C ASP A 17 -1.46 9.11 -4.45
N ILE A 18 -1.63 10.43 -4.51
CA ILE A 18 -0.62 11.38 -5.00
C ILE A 18 -0.10 12.17 -3.81
N VAL A 19 1.21 12.16 -3.61
CA VAL A 19 1.87 12.97 -2.59
C VAL A 19 2.45 14.21 -3.24
N ASP A 20 1.88 15.37 -2.94
CA ASP A 20 2.35 16.64 -3.47
C ASP A 20 3.79 16.96 -3.01
N ASP A 21 4.52 17.63 -3.90
CA ASP A 21 5.93 18.01 -3.74
C ASP A 21 6.90 16.85 -3.48
N LEU A 22 6.49 15.62 -3.80
CA LEU A 22 7.34 14.43 -3.76
C LEU A 22 7.86 14.11 -5.17
N GLY A 23 9.18 14.10 -5.33
CA GLY A 23 9.84 13.70 -6.59
C GLY A 23 9.81 12.18 -6.81
N HIS A 24 10.82 11.62 -7.49
CA HIS A 24 10.96 10.17 -7.64
C HIS A 24 11.51 9.53 -6.35
N ALA A 25 10.67 9.49 -5.32
CA ALA A 25 11.01 9.01 -4.00
C ALA A 25 9.80 8.36 -3.31
N ILE A 26 10.09 7.69 -2.19
CA ILE A 26 9.11 7.19 -1.24
C ILE A 26 9.44 7.87 0.09
N ASP A 27 8.50 8.64 0.63
CA ASP A 27 8.61 9.31 1.93
C ASP A 27 7.62 8.74 2.96
N ASP A 28 7.70 9.21 4.20
CA ASP A 28 6.86 8.73 5.30
C ASP A 28 5.36 8.89 5.02
N ARG A 29 4.95 9.93 4.27
CA ARG A 29 3.55 10.16 3.90
C ARG A 29 3.07 9.06 2.93
N SER A 30 3.86 8.77 1.90
CA SER A 30 3.56 7.69 0.96
C SER A 30 3.53 6.32 1.64
N MET A 31 4.44 6.07 2.59
CA MET A 31 4.45 4.83 3.37
C MET A 31 3.22 4.69 4.25
N GLN A 32 2.80 5.77 4.91
CA GLN A 32 1.61 5.75 5.75
C GLN A 32 0.33 5.43 4.95
N LEU A 33 0.19 6.02 3.76
CA LEU A 33 -0.95 5.75 2.86
C LEU A 33 -0.98 4.28 2.42
N ALA A 34 0.18 3.72 2.05
CA ALA A 34 0.29 2.31 1.70
C ALA A 34 -0.09 1.39 2.89
N ILE A 35 0.41 1.70 4.10
CA ILE A 35 0.11 0.93 5.32
C ILE A 35 -1.39 0.99 5.66
N GLU A 36 -2.02 2.16 5.52
CA GLU A 36 -3.45 2.33 5.77
C GLU A 36 -4.29 1.45 4.85
N ARG A 37 -3.97 1.42 3.55
CA ARG A 37 -4.65 0.53 2.58
C ARG A 37 -4.47 -0.95 2.91
N LEU A 38 -3.26 -1.36 3.28
CA LEU A 38 -2.97 -2.75 3.62
C LEU A 38 -3.85 -3.25 4.78
N ARG A 39 -4.29 -2.39 5.71
CA ARG A 39 -5.21 -2.79 6.80
C ARG A 39 -6.55 -3.32 6.30
N TYR A 40 -6.98 -2.90 5.10
CA TYR A 40 -8.27 -3.29 4.53
C TYR A 40 -8.16 -4.45 3.53
N THR A 41 -6.96 -4.73 3.02
CA THR A 41 -6.74 -5.78 2.00
C THR A 41 -6.00 -7.00 2.56
N VAL A 42 -5.26 -6.84 3.66
CA VAL A 42 -4.55 -7.94 4.34
C VAL A 42 -5.38 -8.42 5.53
N PRO A 43 -5.53 -9.75 5.74
CA PRO A 43 -6.19 -10.28 6.92
C PRO A 43 -5.55 -9.77 8.22
N LYS A 44 -6.39 -9.38 9.17
CA LYS A 44 -6.00 -8.67 10.39
C LYS A 44 -4.83 -9.34 11.15
N HIS A 45 -4.87 -10.66 11.35
CA HIS A 45 -3.84 -11.35 12.13
C HIS A 45 -2.46 -11.28 11.46
N TYR A 46 -2.38 -11.39 10.13
CA TYR A 46 -1.12 -11.24 9.40
C TYR A 46 -0.61 -9.81 9.43
N PHE A 47 -1.52 -8.84 9.32
CA PHE A 47 -1.15 -7.43 9.41
C PHE A 47 -0.61 -7.07 10.80
N ASP A 48 -1.31 -7.49 11.86
CA ASP A 48 -0.93 -7.25 13.25
C ASP A 48 0.40 -7.96 13.60
N GLU A 49 0.61 -9.18 13.11
CA GLU A 49 1.88 -9.91 13.26
C GLU A 49 3.04 -9.15 12.62
N ALA A 50 2.88 -8.72 11.36
CA ALA A 50 3.90 -7.95 10.64
C ALA A 50 4.20 -6.60 11.34
N LEU A 51 3.18 -5.92 11.87
CA LEU A 51 3.35 -4.65 12.58
C LEU A 51 3.99 -4.83 13.97
N SER A 52 3.82 -5.99 14.60
CA SER A 52 4.41 -6.27 15.92
C SER A 52 5.94 -6.34 15.92
N GLY A 53 6.57 -6.34 14.73
CA GLY A 53 8.03 -6.46 14.59
C GLY A 53 8.57 -7.82 15.04
N SER A 54 7.70 -8.78 15.31
CA SER A 54 8.08 -10.14 15.66
C SER A 54 8.74 -10.77 14.43
N THR A 55 9.96 -11.28 14.58
CA THR A 55 10.55 -12.14 13.55
C THR A 55 9.58 -13.31 13.30
N PRO A 56 9.21 -13.62 12.05
CA PRO A 56 8.32 -14.74 11.77
C PRO A 56 8.87 -15.98 12.45
N LYS A 57 8.09 -16.61 13.34
CA LYS A 57 8.44 -17.95 13.82
C LYS A 57 8.19 -18.88 12.65
N GLY A 58 9.24 -19.15 11.87
CA GLY A 58 9.22 -20.26 10.94
C GLY A 58 8.92 -21.53 11.73
N GLU A 59 7.79 -22.17 11.43
CA GLU A 59 7.58 -23.58 11.75
C GLU A 59 8.36 -24.46 10.74
#